data_AF-A0A661L552-F1
#
_entry.id   AF-A0A661L552-F1
#
_cell.length_a   1.000
_cell.length_b   1.000
_cell.length_c   1.000
_cell.angle_alpha   90.00
_cell.angle_beta   90.00
_cell.angle_gamma   90.00
#
_symmetry.space_group_name_H-M   'P 1'
#
loop_
_entity.id
_entity.type
_entity.pdbx_description
1 polymer ?
#
loop_
_entity_poly.entity_id
_entity_poly.type
_entity_poly.pdbx_seq_one_letter_code
_entity_poly.pdbx_strand_id
1 'polypeptide(L)' 'MIDQRCCNDCETCIEVCPDVFFHNEETHTIEIADLHSYPVEKVEKAINMCPGDCIYWESG' A
#
# COMPACT_ATOMS: atom_id res chain seq x y z
N MET A 1 -4.18 2.24 -5.30
CA MET A 1 -4.56 0.82 -5.36
C MET A 1 -3.36 -0.09 -5.14
N ILE A 2 -3.60 -1.35 -4.77
CA ILE A 2 -2.59 -2.42 -4.70
C ILE A 2 -3.05 -3.55 -5.64
N ASP A 3 -2.20 -3.99 -6.56
CA ASP A 3 -2.44 -5.21 -7.33
C ASP A 3 -2.11 -6.44 -6.46
N GLN A 4 -3.16 -7.06 -5.91
CA GLN A 4 -3.05 -8.23 -5.05
C GLN A 4 -2.46 -9.47 -5.75
N ARG A 5 -2.42 -9.50 -7.09
CA ARG A 5 -1.80 -10.62 -7.82
C ARG A 5 -0.27 -10.54 -7.82
N CYS A 6 0.26 -9.34 -7.67
CA CYS A 6 1.70 -9.05 -7.64
C CYS A 6 2.22 -8.79 -6.22
N CYS A 7 1.31 -8.49 -5.27
CA CYS A 7 1.65 -8.35 -3.86
C CYS A 7 2.19 -9.67 -3.30
N ASN A 8 3.35 -9.61 -2.65
CA ASN A 8 4.04 -10.76 -2.07
C ASN A 8 4.10 -10.71 -0.53
N ASP A 9 3.26 -9.86 0.08
CA ASP A 9 3.15 -9.67 1.53
C ASP A 9 4.50 -9.34 2.22
N CYS A 10 5.32 -8.53 1.56
CA CYS A 10 6.61 -8.09 2.12
C CYS A 10 6.50 -7.01 3.22
N GLU A 11 5.29 -6.52 3.49
CA GLU A 11 4.95 -5.52 4.52
C GLU A 11 5.68 -4.16 4.45
N THR A 12 6.55 -3.93 3.46
CA THR A 12 7.34 -2.68 3.35
C THR A 12 6.46 -1.42 3.28
N CYS A 13 5.29 -1.50 2.64
CA CYS A 13 4.36 -0.37 2.59
C CYS A 13 3.77 -0.04 3.97
N ILE A 14 3.54 -1.04 4.83
CA ILE A 14 3.07 -0.86 6.21
C ILE A 14 4.16 -0.19 7.04
N GLU A 15 5.41 -0.64 6.91
CA GLU A 15 6.55 -0.02 7.62
C GLU A 15 6.77 1.45 7.21
N VAL A 16 6.62 1.75 5.92
CA VAL A 16 6.85 3.09 5.38
C VAL A 16 5.69 4.05 5.69
N CYS A 17 4.45 3.57 5.60
CA CYS A 17 3.26 4.39 5.75
C CYS A 17 2.11 3.64 6.45
N PRO A 18 2.25 3.36 7.76
CA PRO A 18 1.28 2.55 8.53
C PRO A 18 -0.09 3.23 8.68
N ASP A 19 -0.16 4.56 8.47
CA ASP A 19 -1.41 5.31 8.48
C ASP A 19 -2.30 4.99 7.26
N VAL A 20 -1.70 4.44 6.19
CA VAL A 20 -2.34 4.21 4.89
C VAL A 20 -2.46 2.73 4.59
N PHE A 21 -1.42 1.93 4.87
CA PHE A 21 -1.38 0.51 4.52
C PHE A 21 -1.48 -0.34 5.79
N PHE A 22 -2.31 -1.38 5.73
CA PHE A 22 -2.48 -2.31 6.84
C PHE A 22 -2.79 -3.72 6.33
N HIS A 23 -2.43 -4.74 7.11
CA HIS A 23 -2.83 -6.11 6.85
C HIS A 23 -4.29 -6.32 7.31
N ASN A 24 -5.16 -6.74 6.41
CA ASN A 24 -6.53 -7.09 6.72
C ASN A 24 -6.60 -8.59 7.03
N GLU A 25 -6.86 -8.91 8.30
CA GLU A 25 -6.94 -10.29 8.80
C GLU A 25 -8.09 -11.10 8.20
N GLU A 26 -9.16 -10.44 7.74
CA GLU A 26 -10.32 -11.13 7.15
C GLU A 26 -10.05 -11.54 5.69
N THR A 27 -9.36 -10.69 4.93
CA THR A 27 -9.03 -10.95 3.52
C THR A 27 -7.66 -11.60 3.35
N HIS A 28 -6.82 -11.58 4.38
CA HIS A 28 -5.41 -11.98 4.36
C HIS A 28 -4.62 -11.25 3.27
N THR A 29 -4.91 -9.95 3.09
CA THR A 29 -4.22 -9.09 2.13
C THR A 29 -3.86 -7.74 2.73
N ILE A 30 -2.90 -7.06 2.12
CA ILE A 30 -2.60 -5.67 2.48
C ILE A 30 -3.61 -4.75 1.78
N GLU A 31 -4.26 -3.89 2.54
CA GLU A 31 -5.29 -2.96 2.07
C GLU A 31 -4.93 -1.50 2.36
N ILE A 32 -5.70 -0.59 1.77
CA ILE A 32 -5.51 0.87 1.87
C ILE A 32 -6.62 1.43 2.76
N ALA A 33 -6.26 2.22 3.77
CA ALA A 33 -7.22 2.93 4.61
C ALA A 33 -7.99 3.98 3.79
N ASP A 34 -9.29 4.08 4.04
CA ASP A 34 -10.13 5.14 3.47
C ASP A 34 -9.87 6.46 4.22
N LEU A 35 -9.07 7.33 3.60
CA LEU A 35 -8.65 8.61 4.17
C LEU A 35 -9.15 9.76 3.31
N HIS A 36 -9.51 10.87 3.96
CA HIS A 36 -9.86 12.09 3.25
C HIS A 36 -8.68 12.67 2.44
N SER A 37 -7.45 12.43 2.91
CA SER A 37 -6.22 12.84 2.22
C SER A 37 -5.08 11.91 2.55
N TYR A 38 -4.27 11.57 1.55
CA TYR A 38 -3.12 10.69 1.70
C TYR A 38 -1.82 11.48 1.90
N PRO A 39 -0.90 11.02 2.77
CA PRO A 39 0.43 11.60 2.92
C PRO A 39 1.30 11.28 1.71
N VAL A 40 1.21 12.11 0.66
CA VAL A 40 1.82 11.88 -0.67
C VAL A 40 3.27 11.42 -0.58
N GLU A 41 4.13 12.11 0.16
CA GLU A 41 5.55 11.74 0.26
C GLU A 41 5.79 10.33 0.84
N LYS A 42 5.01 9.93 1.85
CA LYS A 42 5.11 8.59 2.43
C LYS A 42 4.57 7.53 1.47
N VAL A 43 3.46 7.83 0.77
CA VAL A 43 2.88 6.91 -0.21
C VAL A 43 3.80 6.73 -1.42
N GLU A 44 4.39 7.81 -1.95
CA GLU A 44 5.40 7.75 -3.00
C GLU A 44 6.60 6.90 -2.58
N LYS A 45 7.07 7.06 -1.33
CA LYS A 45 8.15 6.22 -0.80
C LYS A 45 7.74 4.75 -0.73
N ALA A 46 6.51 4.44 -0.31
CA ALA A 46 6.00 3.07 -0.25
C ALA A 46 5.89 2.45 -1.65
N ILE A 47 5.44 3.22 -2.66
CA ILE A 47 5.40 2.82 -4.07
C ILE A 47 6.82 2.46 -4.54
N ASN A 48 7.79 3.35 -4.36
CA ASN A 48 9.17 3.14 -4.80
C ASN A 48 9.90 2.00 -4.08
N MET A 49 9.51 1.70 -2.85
CA MET A 49 10.13 0.64 -2.04
C MET A 49 9.45 -0.71 -2.19
N CYS A 50 8.30 -0.79 -2.87
CA CYS A 50 7.59 -2.05 -3.05
C CYS A 50 8.37 -2.97 -4.00
N PRO A 51 8.89 -4.12 -3.53
CA PRO A 51 9.67 -5.03 -4.38
C PRO A 51 8.84 -5.72 -5.46
N GLY A 52 7.52 -5.83 -5.23
CA GLY A 52 6.57 -6.35 -6.21
C GLY A 52 6.12 -5.33 -7.25
N ASP A 53 6.55 -4.05 -7.10
CA ASP A 53 6.13 -2.91 -7.94
C ASP A 53 4.61 -2.92 -8.17
N CYS A 54 3.83 -3.14 -7.09
CA CYS A 54 2.40 -3.46 -7.17
C CYS A 54 1.48 -2.38 -6.58
N ILE A 55 2.02 -1.22 -6.21
CA ILE A 55 1.28 -0.11 -5.59
C ILE A 55 1.26 1.06 -6.57
N TYR A 56 0.08 1.60 -6.86
CA TYR A 56 -0.07 2.70 -7.81
C TYR A 56 -1.12 3.70 -7.34
N TRP A 57 -0.96 4.97 -7.72
CA TRP A 57 -2.07 5.92 -7.67
C TRP A 57 -3.14 5.52 -8.68
N GLU A 58 -4.41 5.62 -8.28
CA GLU A 58 -5.48 5.50 -9.25
C GLU A 58 -5.49 6.74 -10.14
N SER A 59 -5.44 6.53 -11.44
CA SER A 59 -5.74 7.59 -12.40
C SER A 59 -7.26 7.73 -12.44
N GLY A 60 -7.77 8.89 -12.03
CA GLY A 60 -9.20 9.21 -12.16
C GLY A 60 -9.68 9.25 -13.60
#